data_AF-A0A0M4D1J3-F1
#
_entry.id   AF-A0A0M4D1J3-F1
#
_cell.length_a   1.000
_cell.length_b   1.000
_cell.length_c   1.000
_cell.angle_alpha   90.00
_cell.angle_beta   90.00
_cell.angle_gamma   90.00
#
_symmetry.space_group_name_H-M   'P 1'
#
loop_
_entity.id
_entity.type
_entity.pdbx_description
1 polymer ?
#
loop_
_entity_poly.entity_id
_entity_poly.type
_entity_poly.pdbx_seq_one_letter_code
_entity_poly.pdbx_strand_id
1 'polypeptide(L)'
;MLFSDAAAKQPAADTRDVEVLGRLENLYDYEPTNLPDDLLGHGRMTAKFYVARVLRGPRLPPVVTVQYFGHTFIKNGRMRLKLRRDGDIYLVCATTGSVGFQCP
;
A
#
# COMPACT_ATOMS: atom_id res chain seq x y z
N MET A 1 41.47 -17.60 5.06
CA MET A 1 40.02 -17.82 4.87
C MET A 1 39.32 -16.52 5.23
N LEU A 2 38.77 -15.81 4.26
CA LEU A 2 37.93 -14.64 4.49
C LEU A 2 36.64 -14.89 3.73
N PHE A 3 35.61 -15.34 4.44
CA PHE A 3 34.25 -15.37 3.92
C PHE A 3 33.74 -13.94 3.97
N SER A 4 33.74 -13.26 2.83
CA SER A 4 32.97 -12.04 2.68
C SER A 4 31.50 -12.43 2.66
N ASP A 5 30.77 -12.06 3.72
CA ASP A 5 29.32 -12.09 3.74
C ASP A 5 28.79 -11.26 2.58
N ALA A 6 28.31 -11.94 1.55
CA ALA A 6 27.53 -11.33 0.50
C ALA A 6 26.23 -10.83 1.15
N ALA A 7 26.13 -9.52 1.38
CA ALA A 7 24.89 -8.87 1.73
C ALA A 7 23.81 -9.35 0.74
N ALA A 8 22.86 -10.13 1.25
CA ALA A 8 21.77 -10.68 0.47
C ALA A 8 21.09 -9.51 -0.25
N LYS A 9 21.25 -9.48 -1.58
CA LYS A 9 20.62 -8.49 -2.44
C LYS A 9 19.12 -8.64 -2.21
N GLN A 10 18.53 -7.70 -1.49
CA GLN A 10 17.08 -7.61 -1.29
C GLN A 10 16.42 -7.88 -2.65
N PRO A 11 15.49 -8.83 -2.76
CA PRO A 11 14.83 -9.08 -4.03
C PRO A 11 14.26 -7.75 -4.50
N ALA A 12 14.61 -7.34 -5.72
CA ALA A 12 14.05 -6.15 -6.33
C ALA A 12 12.53 -6.25 -6.16
N ALA A 13 11.94 -5.31 -5.42
CA ALA A 13 10.51 -5.29 -5.15
C ALA A 13 9.78 -5.50 -6.49
N ASP A 14 8.86 -6.45 -6.54
CA ASP A 14 8.06 -6.70 -7.74
C ASP A 14 7.27 -5.42 -8.03
N THR A 15 7.80 -4.57 -8.90
CA THR A 15 7.35 -3.20 -9.15
C THR A 15 6.05 -3.14 -9.96
N ARG A 16 5.39 -4.29 -10.15
CA ARG A 16 4.16 -4.37 -10.92
C ARG A 16 2.99 -3.89 -10.07
N ASP A 17 2.48 -2.73 -10.45
CA ASP A 17 1.24 -2.23 -9.89
C ASP A 17 0.07 -3.17 -10.25
N VAL A 18 -0.84 -3.35 -9.30
CA VAL A 18 -2.03 -4.20 -9.43
C VAL A 18 -3.26 -3.33 -9.27
N GLU A 19 -4.18 -3.43 -10.20
CA GLU A 19 -5.48 -2.79 -10.07
C GLU A 19 -6.50 -3.80 -9.58
N VAL A 20 -7.20 -3.48 -8.51
CA VAL A 20 -8.11 -4.38 -7.82
C VAL A 20 -9.42 -3.70 -7.51
N LEU A 21 -10.45 -4.52 -7.33
CA LEU A 21 -11.77 -4.12 -6.86
C LEU A 21 -12.07 -4.93 -5.60
N GLY A 22 -12.48 -4.27 -4.52
CA GLY A 22 -12.65 -4.93 -3.23
C GLY A 22 -13.19 -4.01 -2.15
N ARG A 23 -13.05 -4.41 -0.89
CA ARG A 23 -13.49 -3.64 0.28
C ARG A 23 -12.34 -3.55 1.28
N LEU A 24 -12.26 -2.40 1.96
CA LEU A 24 -11.33 -2.17 3.06
C LEU A 24 -11.98 -2.43 4.43
N GLU A 25 -11.17 -2.90 5.36
CA GLU A 25 -11.42 -2.93 6.80
C GLU A 25 -10.18 -2.39 7.52
N ASN A 26 -10.34 -1.23 8.16
CA ASN A 26 -9.23 -0.52 8.79
C ASN A 26 -8.80 -1.25 10.07
N LEU A 27 -7.48 -1.29 10.31
CA LEU A 27 -6.92 -1.88 11.53
C LEU A 27 -6.75 -0.86 12.67
N TYR A 28 -7.14 0.40 12.44
CA TYR A 28 -7.12 1.50 13.42
C TYR A 28 -5.74 1.79 14.03
N ASP A 29 -4.68 1.49 13.29
CA ASP A 29 -3.27 1.59 13.65
C ASP A 29 -2.61 2.82 13.01
N TYR A 30 -3.13 3.99 13.38
CA TYR A 30 -2.61 5.26 12.86
C TYR A 30 -1.19 5.54 13.37
N GLU A 31 -0.27 5.77 12.44
CA GLU A 31 1.10 6.24 12.71
C GLU A 31 1.32 7.60 12.07
N PRO A 32 1.61 8.67 12.84
CA PRO A 32 1.87 9.98 12.28
C PRO A 32 3.17 9.96 11.46
N THR A 33 3.16 10.61 10.30
CA THR A 33 4.39 10.89 9.57
C THR A 33 4.91 12.25 10.02
N ASN A 34 6.15 12.33 10.51
CA ASN A 34 6.79 13.60 10.92
C ASN A 34 7.11 14.47 9.69
N LEU A 35 6.08 14.95 9.00
CA LEU A 35 6.19 15.92 7.93
C LEU A 35 6.05 17.32 8.55
N PRO A 36 7.09 18.19 8.47
CA PRO A 36 7.12 19.45 9.23
C PRO A 36 6.02 20.46 8.87
N ASP A 37 5.32 20.28 7.74
CA ASP A 37 4.22 21.15 7.27
C ASP A 37 2.82 20.54 7.46
N ASP A 38 2.70 19.52 8.31
CA ASP A 38 1.47 18.75 8.48
C ASP A 38 0.57 19.28 9.61
N LEU A 39 -0.23 20.29 9.30
CA LEU A 39 -1.28 20.81 10.19
C LEU A 39 -2.55 19.94 10.24
N LEU A 40 -2.63 18.86 9.45
CA LEU A 40 -3.85 18.06 9.24
C LEU A 40 -3.77 16.63 9.80
N GLY A 41 -2.59 16.18 10.23
CA GLY A 41 -2.39 14.82 10.73
C GLY A 41 -2.29 13.78 9.61
N HIS A 42 -1.42 14.02 8.62
CA HIS A 42 -0.90 13.00 7.72
C HIS A 42 -0.22 11.89 8.53
N GLY A 43 -0.92 10.76 8.60
CA GLY A 43 -0.36 9.52 9.09
C GLY A 43 -0.61 8.39 8.11
N ARG A 44 0.16 7.32 8.31
CA ARG A 44 -0.05 6.05 7.64
C ARG A 44 -0.99 5.21 8.50
N MET A 45 -1.80 4.42 7.83
CA MET A 45 -2.68 3.44 8.47
C MET A 45 -2.60 2.15 7.68
N THR A 46 -2.83 1.02 8.35
CA THR A 46 -2.99 -0.25 7.67
C THR A 46 -4.43 -0.76 7.72
N ALA A 47 -4.71 -1.66 6.80
CA ALA A 47 -6.01 -2.27 6.66
C ALA A 47 -5.92 -3.66 6.04
N LYS A 48 -6.96 -4.46 6.26
CA LYS A 48 -7.23 -5.63 5.43
C LYS A 48 -8.02 -5.19 4.21
N PHE A 49 -7.54 -5.59 3.04
CA PHE A 49 -8.26 -5.41 1.78
C PHE A 49 -8.76 -6.76 1.28
N TYR A 50 -10.07 -6.91 1.24
CA TYR A 50 -10.76 -8.08 0.72
C TYR A 50 -10.90 -7.94 -0.80
N VAL A 51 -10.04 -8.66 -1.53
CA VAL A 51 -9.96 -8.64 -3.00
C VAL A 51 -11.17 -9.39 -3.57
N ALA A 52 -12.10 -8.65 -4.15
CA ALA A 52 -13.23 -9.25 -4.87
C ALA A 52 -12.84 -9.62 -6.31
N ARG A 53 -11.98 -8.81 -6.95
CA ARG A 53 -11.49 -9.07 -8.31
C ARG A 53 -10.16 -8.35 -8.57
N VAL A 54 -9.23 -9.02 -9.25
CA VAL A 54 -8.08 -8.37 -9.89
C VAL A 54 -8.50 -7.89 -11.28
N LEU A 55 -8.34 -6.60 -11.54
CA LEU A 55 -8.67 -5.96 -12.82
C LEU A 55 -7.46 -5.95 -13.76
N ARG A 56 -6.26 -5.74 -13.22
CA ARG A 56 -4.99 -5.71 -13.96
C ARG A 56 -3.85 -6.13 -13.05
N GLY A 57 -2.85 -6.84 -13.59
CA GLY A 57 -1.66 -7.26 -12.85
C GLY A 57 -1.72 -8.71 -12.36
N PRO A 58 -0.76 -9.14 -11.52
CA PRO A 58 -0.71 -10.49 -10.97
C PRO A 58 -1.93 -10.82 -10.10
N ARG A 59 -2.24 -12.12 -10.01
CA ARG A 59 -3.26 -12.62 -9.09
C ARG A 59 -2.84 -12.32 -7.64
N LEU A 60 -3.76 -11.80 -6.85
CA LEU A 60 -3.57 -11.58 -5.42
C LEU A 60 -4.29 -12.64 -4.59
N PRO A 61 -3.84 -12.88 -3.34
CA PRO A 61 -4.64 -13.57 -2.34
C PRO A 61 -6.01 -12.90 -2.13
N PRO A 62 -7.03 -13.63 -1.63
CA PRO A 62 -8.35 -13.07 -1.37
C PRO A 62 -8.34 -11.92 -0.35
N VAL A 63 -7.36 -11.90 0.54
CA VAL A 63 -7.16 -10.84 1.53
C VAL A 63 -5.69 -10.46 1.54
N VAL A 64 -5.39 -9.17 1.46
CA VAL A 64 -4.04 -8.62 1.58
C VAL A 64 -4.00 -7.53 2.64
N THR A 65 -2.85 -7.30 3.26
CA THR A 65 -2.63 -6.12 4.11
C THR A 65 -2.24 -4.97 3.20
N VAL A 66 -2.93 -3.84 3.34
CA VAL A 66 -2.61 -2.61 2.63
C VAL A 66 -2.18 -1.51 3.59
N GLN A 67 -1.31 -0.61 3.16
CA GLN A 67 -0.98 0.62 3.85
C GLN A 67 -1.39 1.81 2.99
N TYR A 68 -2.00 2.82 3.60
CA TYR A 68 -2.48 4.01 2.93
C TYR A 68 -2.29 5.24 3.82
N PHE A 69 -2.33 6.44 3.24
CA PHE A 69 -2.31 7.69 4.01
C PHE A 69 -3.73 8.00 4.50
N GLY A 70 -3.89 8.40 5.76
CA GLY A 70 -5.21 8.61 6.40
C GLY A 70 -6.15 9.59 5.67
N HIS A 71 -5.61 10.52 4.88
CA HIS A 71 -6.41 11.44 4.03
C HIS A 71 -6.81 10.85 2.67
N THR A 72 -6.32 9.67 2.31
CA THR A 72 -6.77 8.94 1.12
C THR A 72 -8.26 8.65 1.31
N PHE A 73 -9.09 9.10 0.38
CA PHE A 73 -10.56 9.03 0.48
C PHE A 73 -11.07 7.58 0.46
N ILE A 74 -10.99 6.88 1.59
CA ILE A 74 -11.40 5.49 1.72
C ILE A 74 -12.84 5.46 2.24
N LYS A 75 -13.78 5.18 1.33
CA LYS A 75 -15.21 5.10 1.63
C LYS A 75 -15.59 3.71 2.12
N ASN A 76 -16.59 3.60 2.97
CA ASN A 76 -17.23 2.31 3.25
C ASN A 76 -17.87 1.78 1.97
N GLY A 77 -17.52 0.55 1.57
CA GLY A 77 -18.09 -0.12 0.40
C GLY A 77 -17.05 -0.67 -0.57
N ARG A 78 -17.50 -0.97 -1.78
CA ARG A 78 -16.67 -1.53 -2.84
C ARG A 78 -15.91 -0.41 -3.55
N MET A 79 -14.59 -0.56 -3.67
CA MET A 79 -13.71 0.45 -4.26
C MET A 79 -12.68 -0.18 -5.18
N ARG A 80 -12.29 0.58 -6.20
CA ARG A 80 -11.17 0.26 -7.08
C ARG A 80 -9.92 0.92 -6.53
N LEU A 81 -8.86 0.14 -6.34
CA LEU A 81 -7.56 0.63 -5.89
C LEU A 81 -6.46 0.21 -6.86
N LYS A 82 -5.43 1.05 -6.95
CA LYS A 82 -4.13 0.69 -7.51
C LYS A 82 -3.20 0.39 -6.34
N LEU A 83 -2.63 -0.81 -6.34
CA LEU A 83 -1.77 -1.33 -5.28
C LEU A 83 -0.36 -1.53 -5.81
N ARG A 84 0.64 -1.22 -4.99
CA ARG A 84 2.04 -1.57 -5.24
C ARG A 84 2.55 -2.48 -4.15
N ARG A 85 3.24 -3.55 -4.50
CA ARG A 85 3.87 -4.42 -3.50
C ARG A 85 5.06 -3.72 -2.85
N ASP A 86 5.12 -3.77 -1.53
CA ASP A 86 6.23 -3.30 -0.71
C ASP A 86 6.51 -4.33 0.39
N GLY A 87 7.49 -5.21 0.14
CA GLY A 87 7.71 -6.41 0.96
C GLY A 87 6.48 -7.32 1.03
N ASP A 88 5.94 -7.46 2.23
CA ASP A 88 4.77 -8.30 2.55
C ASP A 88 3.44 -7.52 2.56
N ILE A 89 3.50 -6.19 2.40
CA ILE A 89 2.31 -5.33 2.34
C ILE A 89 2.12 -4.76 0.94
N TYR A 90 0.94 -4.15 0.72
CA TYR A 90 0.64 -3.41 -0.48
C TYR A 90 0.38 -1.94 -0.16
N LEU A 91 1.10 -1.03 -0.82
CA LEU A 91 0.83 0.40 -0.72
C LEU A 91 -0.38 0.75 -1.59
N VAL A 92 -1.34 1.49 -1.04
CA VAL A 92 -2.43 2.08 -1.82
C VAL A 92 -1.89 3.31 -2.52
N CYS A 93 -1.78 3.24 -3.84
CA CYS A 93 -1.30 4.34 -4.65
C CYS A 93 -2.30 5.51 -4.62
N ALA A 94 -1.78 6.72 -4.42
CA ALA A 94 -2.56 7.93 -4.51
C ALA A 94 -3.10 8.13 -5.93
N THR A 95 -4.26 8.77 -6.03
CA THR A 95 -4.72 9.28 -7.33
C THR A 95 -3.84 10.47 -7.74
N THR A 96 -3.62 10.66 -9.04
CA THR A 96 -2.85 11.79 -9.57
C THR A 96 -3.35 13.10 -8.96
N GLY A 97 -2.44 13.91 -8.42
CA GLY A 97 -2.76 15.19 -7.77
C GLY A 97 -3.28 15.07 -6.33
N SER A 98 -3.33 13.86 -5.75
CA SER A 98 -3.65 13.64 -4.34
C SER A 98 -2.40 13.37 -3.49
N VAL A 99 -2.49 13.64 -2.20
CA VAL A 99 -1.45 13.30 -1.23
C VAL A 99 -1.48 11.80 -0.93
N GLY A 100 -0.32 11.14 -0.98
CA GLY A 100 -0.15 9.73 -0.64
C GLY A 100 1.00 9.06 -1.41
N PHE A 101 1.02 7.73 -1.43
CA PHE A 101 2.07 6.96 -2.12
C PHE A 101 2.01 7.18 -3.63
N GLN A 102 3.02 7.85 -4.18
CA GLN A 102 3.11 8.09 -5.63
C GLN A 102 3.64 6.84 -6.34
N CYS A 103 2.82 6.30 -7.22
CA CYS A 103 3.13 5.13 -8.03
C CYS A 103 3.17 5.54 -9.52
N PRO A 104 4.26 5.31 -10.28
CA PRO A 104 4.32 5.50 -11.74
C PRO A 104 3.14 4.91 -12.50
#